data_AF-A0A2D6MGH3-F1
#
_entry.id   AF-A0A2D6MGH3-F1
#
_cell.length_a   1.000
_cell.length_b   1.000
_cell.length_c   1.000
_cell.angle_alpha   90.00
_cell.angle_beta   90.00
_cell.angle_gamma   90.00
#
_symmetry.space_group_name_H-M   'P 1'
#
loop_
_entity.id
_entity.type
_entity.pdbx_description
1 polymer ?
#
loop_
_entity_poly.entity_id
_entity_poly.type
_entity_poly.pdbx_seq_one_letter_code
_entity_poly.pdbx_strand_id
1 'polypeptide(L)'
;MILGIDVSTSITGFAVVGENQIVYYDSVDLRKEKDIFAKAVAIKEKLLDIFEAYQCGSEDTFIGNAEFPIVHIYIEQPFTFFNSGGSSAQTMAKLQKFNGIVSWLTYEVFEIKPEYVTAQKARKLAGIKVPRGQKAKQIVLEYLLDNEPAFKID
;
A
#
# COMPACT_ATOMS: atom_id res chain seq x y z
N MET A 1 -4.27 13.88 -3.94
CA MET A 1 -3.41 12.69 -4.08
C MET A 1 -4.11 11.43 -3.59
N ILE A 2 -3.71 10.25 -4.07
CA ILE A 2 -4.20 8.93 -3.62
C ILE A 2 -3.04 8.16 -2.99
N LEU A 3 -3.25 7.57 -1.81
CA LEU A 3 -2.30 6.64 -1.18
C LEU A 3 -2.75 5.19 -1.41
N GLY A 4 -1.89 4.37 -2.03
CA GLY A 4 -2.05 2.94 -2.15
C GLY A 4 -1.11 2.19 -1.19
N ILE A 5 -1.63 1.15 -0.53
CA ILE A 5 -0.85 0.32 0.41
C ILE A 5 -1.03 -1.17 0.07
N ASP A 6 0.09 -1.84 -0.22
CA ASP A 6 0.17 -3.30 -0.40
C ASP A 6 0.72 -3.94 0.88
N VAL A 7 -0.19 -4.48 1.70
CA VAL A 7 0.15 -4.97 3.04
C VAL A 7 0.70 -6.39 2.99
N SER A 8 1.90 -6.57 3.53
CA SER A 8 2.51 -7.87 3.76
C SER A 8 3.22 -7.92 5.10
N THR A 9 3.29 -9.11 5.71
CA THR A 9 4.05 -9.26 6.97
C THR A 9 5.58 -9.28 6.76
N SER A 10 6.05 -9.25 5.51
CA SER A 10 7.47 -9.27 5.15
C SER A 10 7.92 -7.95 4.54
N ILE A 11 7.23 -7.43 3.53
CA ILE A 11 7.58 -6.17 2.86
C ILE A 11 6.26 -5.46 2.53
N THR A 12 5.91 -4.40 3.24
CA THR A 12 4.72 -3.60 2.93
C THR A 12 5.12 -2.48 1.98
N GLY A 13 4.42 -2.36 0.86
CA GLY A 13 4.64 -1.32 -0.15
C GLY A 13 3.67 -0.15 0.00
N PHE A 14 4.14 1.04 -0.36
CA PHE A 14 3.39 2.28 -0.37
C PHE A 14 3.59 2.97 -1.72
N ALA A 15 2.54 3.60 -2.24
CA ALA A 15 2.64 4.47 -3.41
C ALA A 15 1.67 5.64 -3.28
N VAL A 16 2.13 6.85 -3.62
CA VAL A 16 1.27 8.02 -3.77
C VAL A 16 1.15 8.35 -5.25
N VAL A 17 -0.09 8.54 -5.69
CA VAL A 17 -0.44 8.84 -7.09
C VAL A 17 -1.13 10.19 -7.17
N GLY A 18 -0.68 11.02 -8.11
CA GLY A 18 -1.23 12.33 -8.44
C GLY A 18 -1.30 12.51 -9.94
N GLU A 19 -2.40 13.08 -10.45
CA GLU A 19 -2.56 13.35 -11.89
C GLU A 19 -2.22 12.15 -12.81
N ASN A 20 -2.62 10.94 -12.39
CA ASN A 20 -2.34 9.67 -13.06
C ASN A 20 -0.86 9.26 -13.13
N GLN A 21 0.01 9.85 -12.31
CA GLN A 21 1.43 9.50 -12.21
C GLN A 21 1.80 9.10 -10.79
N ILE A 22 2.73 8.16 -10.66
CA ILE A 22 3.36 7.86 -9.38
C ILE A 22 4.26 9.03 -8.99
N VAL A 23 3.98 9.64 -7.84
CA VAL A 23 4.79 10.76 -7.31
C VAL A 23 5.71 10.31 -6.17
N TYR A 24 5.40 9.19 -5.53
CA TYR A 24 6.21 8.56 -4.51
C TYR A 24 5.90 7.08 -4.44
N TYR A 25 6.91 6.27 -4.17
CA TYR A 25 6.75 4.88 -3.79
C TYR A 25 7.91 4.46 -2.89
N ASP A 26 7.62 3.59 -1.93
CA ASP A 26 8.60 3.06 -1.01
C ASP A 26 8.11 1.73 -0.44
N SER A 27 8.96 1.02 0.28
CA SER A 27 8.57 -0.18 1.02
C SER A 27 9.28 -0.28 2.36
N VAL A 28 8.60 -0.89 3.33
CA VAL A 28 9.18 -1.20 4.63
C VAL A 28 9.51 -2.68 4.68
N ASP A 29 10.79 -3.02 4.80
CA ASP A 29 11.25 -4.39 5.03
C ASP A 29 11.05 -4.79 6.50
N LEU A 30 9.97 -5.53 6.74
CA LEU A 30 9.57 -5.99 8.06
C LEU A 30 10.21 -7.32 8.45
N ARG A 31 11.07 -7.93 7.63
CA ARG A 31 11.59 -9.29 7.89
C ARG A 31 12.46 -9.37 9.15
N LYS A 32 13.10 -8.26 9.53
CA LYS A 32 13.94 -8.16 10.74
C LYS A 32 13.12 -7.93 12.02
N GLU A 33 11.85 -7.54 11.88
CA GLU A 33 10.97 -7.25 13.02
C GLU A 33 10.49 -8.53 13.70
N LYS A 34 10.72 -8.58 15.02
CA LYS A 34 10.55 -9.76 15.86
C LYS A 34 9.10 -10.25 15.94
N ASP A 35 8.14 -9.33 16.06
CA ASP A 35 6.74 -9.64 16.25
C ASP A 35 5.81 -8.65 15.54
N ILE A 36 4.50 -8.86 15.66
CA ILE A 36 3.50 -8.04 14.96
C ILE A 36 3.42 -6.61 15.48
N PHE A 37 3.80 -6.35 16.73
CA PHE A 37 3.80 -5.02 17.33
C PHE A 37 4.99 -4.22 16.84
N ALA A 38 6.19 -4.82 16.81
CA ALA A 38 7.37 -4.21 16.21
C ALA A 38 7.12 -3.84 14.74
N LYS A 39 6.48 -4.75 13.99
CA LYS A 39 6.05 -4.46 12.61
C LYS A 39 5.04 -3.31 12.53
N ALA A 40 4.08 -3.26 13.46
CA ALA A 40 3.08 -2.20 13.50
C ALA A 40 3.70 -0.82 13.79
N VAL A 41 4.71 -0.77 14.68
CA VAL A 41 5.47 0.46 14.97
C VAL A 41 6.21 0.94 13.72
N ALA A 42 6.97 0.07 13.05
CA ALA A 42 7.68 0.42 11.82
C ALA A 42 6.73 0.91 10.71
N ILE A 43 5.53 0.33 10.61
CA ILE A 43 4.50 0.82 9.68
C ILE A 43 3.94 2.18 10.13
N LYS A 44 3.68 2.38 11.42
CA LYS A 44 3.19 3.67 11.93
C LYS A 44 4.20 4.80 11.67
N GLU A 45 5.49 4.55 11.88
CA GLU A 45 6.56 5.50 11.55
C GLU A 45 6.51 5.89 10.07
N LYS A 46 6.46 4.90 9.16
CA LYS A 46 6.33 5.18 7.72
C LYS A 46 5.05 5.93 7.36
N LEU A 47 3.92 5.64 8.01
CA LEU A 47 2.66 6.36 7.80
C LEU A 47 2.77 7.82 8.27
N LEU A 48 3.47 8.08 9.38
CA LEU A 48 3.73 9.42 9.87
C LEU A 48 4.66 10.20 8.93
N ASP A 49 5.71 9.57 8.38
CA ASP A 49 6.57 10.20 7.36
C ASP A 49 5.74 10.64 6.14
N ILE A 50 4.85 9.77 5.65
CA ILE A 50 3.96 10.07 4.52
C ILE A 50 2.95 11.16 4.91
N PHE A 51 2.42 11.12 6.14
CA PHE A 51 1.51 12.15 6.63
C PHE A 51 2.19 13.51 6.67
N GLU A 52 3.40 13.60 7.22
CA GLU A 52 4.19 14.83 7.25
C GLU A 52 4.43 15.35 5.83
N ALA A 53 4.84 14.48 4.90
CA ALA A 53 5.16 14.87 3.53
C ALA A 53 3.94 15.37 2.72
N TYR A 54 2.73 14.88 3.01
CA TYR A 54 1.56 15.13 2.16
C TYR A 54 0.40 15.85 2.85
N GLN A 55 0.35 15.91 4.18
CA GLN A 55 -0.73 16.55 4.94
C GLN A 55 -0.26 17.79 5.69
N CYS A 56 1.03 17.88 6.07
CA CYS A 56 1.58 19.08 6.68
C CYS A 56 2.02 20.08 5.59
N GLY A 57 1.68 21.36 5.76
CA GLY A 57 2.15 22.43 4.89
C GLY A 57 3.63 22.77 5.13
N SER A 58 4.20 23.65 4.30
CA SER A 58 5.59 24.10 4.39
C SER A 58 5.90 25.06 5.56
N GLU A 59 4.88 25.41 6.35
CA GLU A 59 5.06 26.19 7.57
C GLU A 59 5.13 25.21 8.76
N ASP A 60 6.00 25.49 9.75
CA ASP A 60 6.28 24.70 10.97
C ASP A 60 5.05 24.54 11.92
N THR A 61 3.85 24.49 11.38
CA THR A 61 2.59 24.25 12.08
C THR A 61 1.96 22.96 11.58
N PHE A 62 1.60 22.09 12.53
CA PHE A 62 0.78 20.88 12.31
C PHE A 62 -0.61 21.16 11.69
N ILE A 63 -0.93 22.43 11.42
CA ILE A 63 -2.19 22.92 10.85
C ILE A 63 -1.84 23.79 9.63
N GLY A 64 -1.06 23.24 8.70
CA GLY A 64 -0.85 23.82 7.38
C GLY A 64 -1.80 23.17 6.37
N ASN A 65 -2.30 23.93 5.40
CA ASN A 65 -3.02 23.33 4.26
C ASN A 65 -1.98 22.84 3.25
N ALA A 66 -1.73 21.54 3.18
CA ALA A 66 -0.92 20.97 2.09
C ALA A 66 -1.55 21.35 0.74
N GLU A 67 -0.71 21.70 -0.24
CA GLU A 67 -1.17 22.06 -1.59
C GLU A 67 -1.81 20.86 -2.31
N PHE A 68 -1.25 19.66 -2.06
CA PHE A 68 -1.68 18.42 -2.68
C PHE A 68 -1.95 17.31 -1.65
N PRO A 69 -3.01 17.45 -0.82
CA PRO A 69 -3.27 16.51 0.26
C PRO A 69 -3.64 15.12 -0.26
N ILE A 70 -3.35 14.10 0.56
CA ILE A 70 -3.93 12.77 0.37
C ILE A 70 -5.40 12.87 0.76
N VAL A 71 -6.28 12.52 -0.18
CA VAL A 71 -7.74 12.58 0.01
C VAL A 71 -8.43 11.23 -0.13
N HIS A 72 -7.74 10.25 -0.71
CA HIS A 72 -8.21 8.87 -0.84
C HIS A 72 -7.11 7.89 -0.47
N ILE A 73 -7.49 6.79 0.18
CA ILE A 73 -6.59 5.72 0.60
C ILE A 73 -7.17 4.39 0.13
N TYR A 74 -6.36 3.60 -0.58
CA TYR A 74 -6.73 2.25 -1.01
C TYR A 74 -5.75 1.21 -0.43
N ILE A 75 -6.31 0.11 0.09
CA ILE A 75 -5.55 -1.02 0.62
C ILE A 75 -5.95 -2.27 -0.16
N GLU A 76 -4.98 -3.12 -0.53
CA GLU A 76 -5.31 -4.41 -1.13
C GLU A 76 -6.17 -5.25 -0.17
N GLN A 77 -7.30 -5.74 -0.69
CA GLN A 77 -8.21 -6.58 0.07
C GLN A 77 -7.49 -7.88 0.49
N PRO A 78 -7.46 -8.22 1.78
CA PRO A 78 -6.83 -9.46 2.21
C PRO A 78 -7.59 -10.67 1.68
N PHE A 79 -6.87 -11.73 1.31
CA PHE A 79 -7.47 -12.98 0.85
C PHE A 79 -8.41 -13.59 1.90
N THR A 80 -9.63 -13.91 1.49
CA THR A 80 -10.70 -14.44 2.37
C THR A 80 -10.95 -15.95 2.22
N PHE A 81 -10.37 -16.60 1.20
CA PHE A 81 -10.62 -18.02 0.90
C PHE A 81 -9.65 -18.97 1.59
N PHE A 82 -10.18 -19.90 2.39
CA PHE A 82 -9.46 -21.05 2.93
C PHE A 82 -9.57 -22.24 1.97
N ASN A 83 -8.82 -22.24 0.87
CA ASN A 83 -8.81 -23.38 -0.06
C ASN A 83 -7.74 -24.41 0.31
N SER A 84 -8.07 -25.69 0.14
CA SER A 84 -7.11 -26.80 0.22
C SER A 84 -6.08 -26.66 -0.93
N GLY A 85 -4.84 -26.30 -0.58
CA GLY A 85 -3.72 -26.13 -1.53
C GLY A 85 -3.12 -24.72 -1.61
N GLY A 86 -3.66 -23.73 -0.88
CA GLY A 86 -3.11 -22.37 -0.75
C GLY A 86 -2.10 -22.19 0.39
N SER A 87 -1.78 -20.94 0.74
CA SER A 87 -1.04 -20.61 1.96
C SER A 87 -1.71 -21.25 3.19
N SER A 88 -0.93 -21.67 4.19
CA SER A 88 -1.50 -22.31 5.38
C SER A 88 -2.52 -21.38 6.05
N ALA A 89 -3.53 -21.96 6.71
CA ALA A 89 -4.53 -21.19 7.46
C ALA A 89 -3.87 -20.23 8.47
N GLN A 90 -2.72 -20.64 9.03
CA GLN A 90 -1.92 -19.81 9.94
C GLN A 90 -1.32 -18.58 9.23
N THR A 91 -0.75 -18.75 8.03
CA THR A 91 -0.21 -17.63 7.25
C THR A 91 -1.31 -16.65 6.86
N MET A 92 -2.47 -17.14 6.44
CA MET A 92 -3.61 -16.29 6.06
C MET A 92 -4.17 -15.52 7.26
N ALA A 93 -4.35 -16.18 8.40
CA ALA A 93 -4.80 -15.52 9.63
C ALA A 93 -3.82 -14.43 10.08
N LYS A 94 -2.50 -14.69 9.98
CA LYS A 94 -1.46 -13.71 10.29
C LYS A 94 -1.54 -12.50 9.36
N LEU A 95 -1.70 -12.72 8.06
CA LEU A 95 -1.79 -11.65 7.07
C LEU A 95 -3.07 -10.82 7.25
N GLN A 96 -4.22 -11.46 7.44
CA GLN A 96 -5.50 -10.77 7.69
C GLN A 96 -5.44 -9.93 8.98
N LYS A 97 -4.89 -10.50 10.06
CA LYS A 97 -4.67 -9.75 11.32
C LYS A 97 -3.79 -8.53 11.08
N PHE A 98 -2.68 -8.70 10.35
CA PHE A 98 -1.77 -7.60 10.09
C PHE A 98 -2.38 -6.53 9.17
N ASN A 99 -3.10 -6.94 8.13
CA ASN A 99 -3.85 -6.03 7.24
C ASN A 99 -4.88 -5.20 8.02
N GLY A 100 -5.60 -5.80 8.97
CA GLY A 100 -6.50 -5.07 9.87
C GLY A 100 -5.78 -4.05 10.75
N ILE A 101 -4.60 -4.40 11.28
CA ILE A 101 -3.77 -3.46 12.07
C ILE A 101 -3.31 -2.29 11.20
N VAL A 102 -2.75 -2.55 10.01
CA VAL A 102 -2.28 -1.48 9.11
C VAL A 102 -3.44 -0.59 8.68
N SER A 103 -4.61 -1.17 8.39
CA SER A 103 -5.80 -0.41 8.03
C SER A 103 -6.25 0.51 9.16
N TRP A 104 -6.22 0.03 10.41
CA TRP A 104 -6.55 0.84 11.57
C TRP A 104 -5.52 1.95 11.79
N LEU A 105 -4.23 1.65 11.74
CA LEU A 105 -3.17 2.66 11.87
C LEU A 105 -3.27 3.74 10.79
N THR A 106 -3.60 3.33 9.56
CA THR A 106 -3.78 4.28 8.45
C THR A 106 -4.96 5.22 8.72
N TYR A 107 -6.08 4.69 9.20
CA TYR A 107 -7.22 5.52 9.62
C TYR A 107 -6.87 6.42 10.81
N GLU A 108 -6.15 5.92 11.81
CA GLU A 108 -5.72 6.69 12.99
C GLU A 108 -4.83 7.87 12.59
N VAL A 109 -3.90 7.67 11.66
CA VAL A 109 -2.95 8.71 11.24
C VAL A 109 -3.60 9.73 10.30
N PHE A 110 -4.38 9.28 9.32
CA PHE A 110 -4.88 10.17 8.27
C PHE A 110 -6.31 10.68 8.50
N GLU A 111 -7.06 10.09 9.43
CA GLU A 111 -8.50 10.28 9.61
C GLU A 111 -9.33 10.04 8.32
N ILE A 112 -8.74 9.37 7.33
CA ILE A 112 -9.36 8.99 6.06
C ILE A 112 -9.61 7.48 6.11
N LYS A 113 -10.87 7.07 5.95
CA LYS A 113 -11.24 5.66 5.93
C LYS A 113 -10.66 4.97 4.68
N PRO A 114 -9.79 3.95 4.84
CA PRO A 114 -9.28 3.21 3.69
C PRO A 114 -10.37 2.42 2.98
N GLU A 115 -10.31 2.38 1.66
CA GLU A 115 -11.15 1.53 0.82
C GLU A 115 -10.38 0.28 0.39
N TYR A 116 -11.01 -0.89 0.50
CA TYR A 116 -10.41 -2.13 0.04
C TYR A 116 -10.63 -2.33 -1.46
N VAL A 117 -9.56 -2.72 -2.17
CA VAL A 117 -9.61 -3.05 -3.59
C VAL A 117 -8.99 -4.42 -3.84
N THR A 118 -9.62 -5.24 -4.67
CA THR A 118 -9.02 -6.49 -5.11
C THR A 118 -7.94 -6.21 -6.15
N ALA A 119 -6.87 -7.01 -6.17
CA ALA A 119 -5.83 -6.88 -7.18
C ALA A 119 -6.37 -6.97 -8.63
N GLN A 120 -7.44 -7.77 -8.86
CA GLN A 120 -8.11 -7.84 -10.16
C GLN A 120 -8.80 -6.52 -10.52
N LYS A 121 -9.52 -5.90 -9.57
CA LYS A 121 -10.19 -4.62 -9.78
C LYS A 121 -9.16 -3.51 -10.02
N ALA A 122 -8.10 -3.46 -9.22
CA ALA A 122 -7.02 -2.49 -9.36
C ALA A 122 -6.37 -2.57 -10.76
N ARG A 123 -5.96 -3.77 -11.18
CA ARG A 123 -5.39 -3.97 -12.54
C ARG A 123 -6.33 -3.55 -13.65
N LYS A 124 -7.62 -3.92 -13.56
CA LYS A 124 -8.62 -3.54 -14.56
C LYS A 124 -8.78 -2.02 -14.66
N LEU A 125 -8.83 -1.33 -13.51
CA LEU A 125 -8.93 0.13 -13.45
C LEU A 125 -7.68 0.81 -14.00
N ALA A 126 -6.50 0.23 -13.78
CA ALA A 126 -5.22 0.70 -14.32
C ALA A 126 -4.99 0.34 -15.81
N GLY A 127 -5.95 -0.33 -16.48
CA GLY A 127 -5.79 -0.74 -17.88
C GLY A 127 -4.87 -1.95 -18.09
N ILE A 128 -4.42 -2.61 -17.02
CA ILE A 128 -3.47 -3.73 -17.08
C ILE A 128 -4.22 -5.03 -17.38
N LYS A 129 -4.04 -5.55 -18.59
CA LYS A 129 -4.61 -6.83 -19.02
C LYS A 129 -3.61 -7.96 -18.77
N VAL A 130 -3.97 -8.92 -17.92
CA VAL A 130 -3.17 -10.13 -17.68
C VAL A 130 -3.71 -11.27 -18.55
N PRO A 131 -2.96 -11.76 -19.54
CA PRO A 131 -3.37 -12.91 -20.36
C PRO A 131 -3.50 -14.18 -19.52
N ARG A 132 -4.39 -15.09 -19.94
CA ARG A 132 -4.60 -16.37 -19.25
C ARG A 132 -3.31 -17.19 -19.25
N GLY A 133 -2.93 -17.71 -18.08
CA GLY A 133 -1.73 -18.54 -17.91
C GLY A 133 -0.43 -17.76 -17.66
N GLN A 134 -0.46 -16.43 -17.72
CA GLN A 134 0.71 -15.60 -17.42
C GLN A 134 0.76 -15.17 -15.94
N LYS A 135 1.99 -14.88 -15.48
CA LYS A 135 2.22 -14.44 -14.10
C LYS A 135 1.89 -12.96 -13.97
N ALA A 136 0.80 -12.65 -13.28
CA ALA A 136 0.31 -11.28 -13.10
C ALA A 136 1.38 -10.31 -12.56
N LYS A 137 2.25 -10.76 -11.65
CA LYS A 137 3.31 -9.92 -11.07
C LYS A 137 4.31 -9.43 -12.11
N GLN A 138 4.70 -10.29 -13.06
CA GLN A 138 5.65 -9.92 -14.13
C GLN A 138 5.01 -8.90 -15.06
N ILE A 139 3.76 -9.15 -15.47
CA ILE A 139 3.02 -8.25 -16.36
C ILE A 139 2.78 -6.87 -15.74
N VAL A 140 2.47 -6.81 -14.45
CA VAL A 140 2.33 -5.53 -13.76
C VAL A 140 3.66 -4.79 -13.69
N LEU A 141 4.77 -5.50 -13.43
CA LEU A 141 6.09 -4.89 -13.37
C LEU A 141 6.53 -4.32 -14.72
N GLU A 142 6.39 -5.11 -15.79
CA GLU A 142 6.68 -4.69 -17.17
C GLU A 142 5.82 -3.49 -17.55
N TYR A 143 4.52 -3.51 -17.25
CA TYR A 143 3.64 -2.38 -17.51
C TYR A 143 4.11 -1.10 -16.81
N LEU A 144 4.51 -1.17 -15.54
CA LEU A 144 5.03 0.00 -14.81
C LEU A 144 6.33 0.52 -15.43
N LEU A 145 7.27 -0.37 -15.76
CA LEU A 145 8.53 0.03 -16.42
C LEU A 145 8.31 0.70 -17.77
N ASP A 146 7.31 0.24 -18.53
CA ASP A 146 7.03 0.76 -19.88
C ASP A 146 6.21 2.05 -19.87
N ASN A 147 5.32 2.24 -18.88
CA ASN A 147 4.29 3.29 -18.91
C ASN A 147 4.38 4.30 -17.77
N GLU A 148 5.17 4.06 -16.73
CA GLU A 148 5.33 4.95 -15.59
C GLU A 148 6.79 5.45 -15.48
N PRO A 149 7.13 6.60 -16.09
CA PRO A 149 8.51 7.10 -16.11
C PRO A 149 9.10 7.38 -14.72
N ALA A 150 8.25 7.63 -13.71
CA ALA A 150 8.68 7.83 -12.33
C ALA A 150 9.08 6.51 -11.65
N PHE A 151 8.61 5.36 -12.16
CA PHE A 151 8.88 4.07 -11.56
C PHE A 151 10.25 3.52 -12.00
N LYS A 152 11.17 3.43 -11.05
CA LYS A 152 12.53 2.92 -11.25
C LYS A 152 12.83 1.78 -10.29
N ILE A 153 13.58 0.79 -10.76
CA ILE A 153 14.07 -0.31 -9.94
C ILE A 153 15.55 -0.06 -9.70
N ASP A 154 15.95 0.05 -8.44
CA ASP A 154 17.34 0.11 -8.01
C ASP A 154 17.94 -1.30 -7.83
#